data_AF-A0A415BRU0-F1
#
_entry.id   AF-A0A415BRU0-F1
#
_cell.length_a   1.000
_cell.length_b   1.000
_cell.length_c   1.000
_cell.angle_alpha   90.00
_cell.angle_beta   90.00
_cell.angle_gamma   90.00
#
_symmetry.space_group_name_H-M   'P 1'
#
loop_
_entity.id
_entity.type
_entity.pdbx_description
1 polymer ?
#
loop_
_entity_poly.entity_id
_entity_poly.type
_entity_poly.pdbx_seq_one_letter_code
_entity_poly.pdbx_strand_id
1 'polypeptide(L)'
;MEDKSKHNLNQFIKKLQYHGAIQRMNDMTGRYNEKVSLNDLNMKLPCGAYITSMILLTDTEDNIKAIACRGTNLSSLQKEVWWSNIFMGLPVRISGTDFDSLYQLIIFATLI
;
A
#
# COMPACT_ATOMS: atom_id res chain seq x y z
N MET A 1 -1.12 -15.37 21.98
CA MET A 1 -0.71 -15.73 20.61
C MET A 1 -0.01 -14.50 20.07
N GLU A 2 1.28 -14.56 19.72
CA GLU A 2 1.90 -13.41 19.05
C GLU A 2 1.14 -13.15 17.73
N ASP A 3 0.70 -11.90 17.61
CA ASP A 3 -0.12 -11.36 16.54
C ASP A 3 0.50 -11.64 15.17
N LYS A 4 -0.05 -12.64 14.46
CA LYS A 4 0.32 -12.92 13.06
C LYS A 4 0.13 -11.68 12.18
N SER A 5 -0.84 -10.82 12.53
CA SER A 5 -1.09 -9.50 11.95
C SER A 5 0.12 -8.57 12.05
N LYS A 6 0.62 -8.33 13.28
CA LYS A 6 1.81 -7.50 13.54
C LYS A 6 3.05 -8.04 12.85
N HIS A 7 3.20 -9.37 12.81
CA HIS A 7 4.31 -10.01 12.10
C HIS A 7 4.26 -9.74 10.58
N ASN A 8 3.07 -9.86 9.98
CA ASN A 8 2.86 -9.61 8.55
C ASN A 8 3.07 -8.13 8.18
N LEU A 9 2.57 -7.18 8.99
CA LEU A 9 2.84 -5.76 8.80
C LEU A 9 4.34 -5.47 8.85
N ASN A 10 5.05 -5.94 9.89
CA ASN A 10 6.47 -5.67 10.03
C ASN A 10 7.29 -6.29 8.91
N GLN A 11 6.94 -7.48 8.41
CA GLN A 11 7.58 -8.06 7.22
C GLN A 11 7.29 -7.24 5.96
N PHE A 12 6.06 -6.76 5.78
CA PHE A 12 5.67 -5.94 4.64
C PHE A 12 6.40 -4.59 4.65
N ILE A 13 6.41 -3.90 5.79
CA ILE A 13 7.17 -2.67 6.01
C ILE A 13 8.66 -2.90 5.78
N LYS A 14 9.26 -3.98 6.30
CA LYS A 14 10.68 -4.32 6.07
C LYS A 14 11.02 -4.51 4.59
N LYS A 15 10.16 -5.18 3.82
CA LYS A 15 10.32 -5.30 2.36
C LYS A 15 10.33 -3.92 1.69
N LEU A 16 9.51 -3.00 2.19
CA LEU A 16 9.39 -1.65 1.65
C LEU A 16 10.51 -0.69 2.12
N GLN A 17 11.12 -0.92 3.29
CA GLN A 17 12.28 -0.15 3.78
C GLN A 17 13.46 -0.17 2.80
N TYR A 18 13.61 -1.26 2.03
CA TYR A 18 14.67 -1.37 1.02
C TYR A 18 14.47 -0.42 -0.17
N HIS A 19 13.24 0.07 -0.37
CA HIS A 19 12.86 0.84 -1.54
C HIS A 19 12.69 2.35 -1.29
N GLY A 20 12.69 2.80 -0.03
CA GLY A 20 12.57 4.22 0.30
C GLY A 20 12.48 4.50 1.80
N ALA A 21 12.42 5.80 2.14
CA ALA A 21 12.33 6.24 3.53
C ALA A 21 10.91 6.02 4.09
N ILE A 22 10.84 5.50 5.31
CA ILE A 22 9.59 5.26 6.02
C ILE A 22 9.35 6.33 7.06
N GLN A 23 8.20 6.97 6.97
CA GLN A 23 7.70 7.91 7.96
C GLN A 23 6.39 7.40 8.56
N ARG A 24 6.39 7.16 9.87
CA ARG A 24 5.21 6.79 10.64
C ARG A 24 4.60 8.07 11.23
N MET A 25 3.28 8.22 11.10
CA MET A 25 2.54 9.34 11.66
C MET A 25 1.27 8.82 12.32
N ASN A 26 0.85 9.40 13.44
CA ASN A 26 -0.47 9.13 13.98
C ASN A 26 -1.52 9.77 13.07
N ASP A 27 -2.58 9.03 12.72
CA ASP A 27 -3.67 9.61 11.96
C ASP A 27 -4.58 10.43 12.89
N MET A 28 -4.50 11.76 12.74
CA MET A 28 -5.25 12.71 13.55
C MET A 28 -6.76 12.73 13.25
N THR A 29 -7.23 12.01 12.22
CA THR A 29 -8.66 11.93 11.89
C THR A 29 -9.44 10.93 12.76
N GLY A 30 -8.75 10.09 13.53
CA GLY A 30 -9.35 9.08 14.42
C GLY A 30 -10.02 7.90 13.71
N ARG A 31 -9.97 7.83 12.37
CA ARG A 31 -10.48 6.69 11.59
C ARG A 31 -9.46 5.57 11.43
N TYR A 32 -8.17 5.89 11.49
CA TYR A 32 -7.06 4.96 11.51
C TYR A 32 -6.13 5.34 12.68
N ASN A 33 -5.29 4.42 13.15
CA ASN A 33 -4.39 4.70 14.26
C ASN A 33 -3.04 5.23 13.76
N GLU A 34 -2.45 4.54 12.79
CA GLU A 34 -1.14 4.89 12.23
C GLU A 34 -1.23 4.98 10.70
N LYS A 35 -0.59 6.02 10.19
CA LYS A 35 -0.34 6.25 8.78
C LYS A 35 1.14 6.03 8.54
N VAL A 36 1.49 4.98 7.80
CA VAL A 36 2.86 4.71 7.38
C VAL A 36 3.02 5.23 5.96
N SER A 37 3.76 6.33 5.80
CA SER A 37 4.07 6.92 4.50
C SER A 37 5.46 6.47 4.05
N LEU A 38 5.54 6.00 2.82
CA LEU A 38 6.75 5.67 2.11
C LEU A 38 6.88 6.63 0.94
N ASN A 39 7.87 7.51 1.02
CA ASN A 39 8.16 8.49 -0.03
C ASN A 39 9.44 8.11 -0.76
N ASP A 40 9.61 8.68 -1.96
CA ASP A 40 10.76 8.44 -2.84
C ASP A 40 11.00 6.96 -3.14
N LEU A 41 9.91 6.21 -3.29
CA LEU A 41 9.98 4.83 -3.74
C LEU A 41 10.48 4.80 -5.18
N ASN A 42 11.47 3.96 -5.45
CA ASN A 42 11.89 3.60 -6.80
C ASN A 42 11.49 2.15 -7.08
N MET A 43 10.18 1.88 -7.07
CA MET A 43 9.65 0.52 -7.18
C MET A 43 9.00 0.29 -8.53
N LYS A 44 9.65 -0.52 -9.37
CA LYS A 44 9.08 -0.98 -10.65
C LYS A 44 8.52 -2.40 -10.48
N LEU A 45 7.23 -2.57 -10.78
CA LEU A 45 6.56 -3.86 -10.72
C LEU A 45 6.69 -4.64 -12.04
N PRO A 46 6.53 -5.97 -12.02
CA PRO A 46 6.58 -6.81 -13.22
C PRO A 46 5.57 -6.40 -14.32
N CYS A 47 4.37 -5.93 -13.94
CA CYS A 47 3.38 -5.37 -14.87
C CYS A 47 3.78 -4.01 -15.49
N GLY A 48 4.96 -3.49 -15.16
CA GLY A 48 5.47 -2.22 -15.69
C GLY A 48 4.91 -0.98 -14.98
N ALA A 49 4.11 -1.14 -13.94
CA ALA A 49 3.72 -0.05 -13.06
C ALA A 49 4.93 0.44 -12.25
N TYR A 50 5.02 1.75 -12.05
CA TYR A 50 6.08 2.38 -11.28
C TYR A 50 5.48 3.13 -10.10
N ILE A 51 5.86 2.76 -8.89
CA ILE A 51 5.35 3.36 -7.64
C ILE A 51 6.41 4.30 -7.08
N THR A 52 6.02 5.57 -6.92
CA THR A 52 6.85 6.65 -6.35
C THR A 52 6.56 6.93 -4.89
N SER A 53 5.35 6.62 -4.42
CA SER A 53 5.03 6.67 -2.99
C SER A 53 3.91 5.71 -2.62
N MET A 54 3.89 5.31 -1.36
CA MET A 54 2.89 4.41 -0.81
C MET A 54 2.45 4.91 0.58
N ILE A 55 1.18 4.81 0.88
CA ILE A 55 0.62 5.10 2.21
C ILE A 55 -0.10 3.85 2.68
N LEU A 56 0.27 3.35 3.85
CA LEU A 56 -0.43 2.28 4.56
C LEU A 56 -1.26 2.91 5.69
N LEU A 57 -2.53 2.54 5.75
CA LEU A 57 -3.41 2.89 6.86
C LEU A 57 -3.62 1.64 7.71
N THR A 58 -3.33 1.72 9.01
CA THR A 58 -3.46 0.60 9.94
C THR A 58 -4.51 0.86 11.03
N ASP A 59 -5.11 -0.21 11.53
CA ASP A 59 -6.01 -0.16 12.69
C ASP A 59 -5.28 -0.22 14.04
N THR A 60 -6.04 -0.30 15.13
CA THR A 60 -5.53 -0.38 16.51
C THR A 60 -4.70 -1.62 16.83
N GLU A 61 -4.78 -2.65 15.99
CA GLU A 61 -4.06 -3.91 16.12
C GLU A 61 -2.89 -4.01 15.13
N ASP A 62 -2.53 -2.90 14.47
CA ASP A 62 -1.53 -2.81 13.41
C ASP A 62 -1.88 -3.64 12.16
N ASN A 63 -3.17 -3.93 11.91
CA ASN A 63 -3.58 -4.53 10.65
C ASN A 63 -3.60 -3.45 9.57
N ILE A 64 -2.98 -3.71 8.41
CA ILE A 64 -3.15 -2.87 7.24
C ILE A 64 -4.61 -2.96 6.82
N LYS A 65 -5.32 -1.83 6.75
CA LYS A 65 -6.71 -1.71 6.26
C LYS A 65 -6.80 -1.13 4.87
N ALA A 66 -5.86 -0.26 4.51
CA ALA A 66 -5.79 0.27 3.16
C ALA A 66 -4.35 0.57 2.73
N ILE A 67 -4.12 0.50 1.44
CA ILE A 67 -2.86 0.81 0.78
C ILE A 67 -3.17 1.78 -0.36
N ALA A 68 -2.60 2.98 -0.31
CA ALA A 68 -2.66 3.92 -1.42
C ALA A 68 -1.30 3.99 -2.10
N CYS A 69 -1.24 3.73 -3.40
CA CYS A 69 -0.02 3.76 -4.19
C CYS A 69 -0.13 4.90 -5.20
N ARG A 70 0.92 5.74 -5.26
CA ARG A 70 1.05 6.79 -6.26
C ARG A 70 2.21 6.50 -7.20
N GLY A 71 2.05 6.84 -8.47
CA GLY A 71 3.11 6.65 -9.46
C GLY A 71 2.63 6.76 -10.89
N THR A 72 3.20 5.97 -11.79
CA THR A 72 2.87 5.97 -13.21
C THR A 72 2.55 4.56 -13.70
N ASN A 73 1.76 4.48 -14.78
CA ASN A 73 1.29 3.23 -15.38
C ASN A 73 0.56 2.28 -14.38
N LEU A 74 -0.17 2.86 -13.42
CA LEU A 74 -0.94 2.14 -12.41
C LEU A 74 -2.19 1.46 -12.98
N SER A 75 -2.63 1.81 -14.19
CA SER A 75 -3.67 1.06 -14.90
C SER A 75 -3.23 -0.38 -15.23
N SER A 76 -1.92 -0.62 -15.43
CA SER A 76 -1.38 -1.96 -15.60
C SER A 76 -1.44 -2.76 -14.31
N LEU A 77 -1.14 -2.11 -13.17
CA LEU A 77 -1.30 -2.69 -11.84
C LEU A 77 -2.77 -2.99 -11.51
N GLN A 78 -3.69 -2.08 -11.88
CA GLN A 78 -5.13 -2.28 -11.69
C GLN A 78 -5.58 -3.60 -12.34
N LYS A 79 -5.15 -3.86 -13.58
CA LYS A 79 -5.50 -5.10 -14.29
C LYS A 79 -4.94 -6.33 -13.57
N GLU A 80 -3.67 -6.31 -13.17
CA GLU A 80 -3.04 -7.44 -12.45
C GLU A 80 -3.76 -7.75 -11.13
N VAL A 81 -4.08 -6.72 -10.34
CA VAL A 81 -4.76 -6.88 -9.06
C VAL A 81 -6.22 -7.26 -9.25
N TRP A 82 -6.89 -6.78 -10.29
CA TRP A 82 -8.29 -7.15 -10.59
C TRP A 82 -8.45 -8.65 -10.81
N TRP A 83 -7.49 -9.29 -11.46
CA TRP A 83 -7.51 -10.74 -11.71
C TRP A 83 -7.09 -11.57 -10.50
N SER A 84 -6.07 -11.11 -9.77
CA SER A 84 -5.48 -11.90 -8.68
C SER A 84 -6.13 -11.66 -7.32
N ASN A 85 -6.70 -10.47 -7.08
CA ASN A 85 -7.03 -9.94 -5.76
C ASN A 85 -5.83 -9.96 -4.79
N ILE A 86 -4.60 -9.93 -5.32
CA ILE A 86 -3.36 -9.95 -4.55
C ILE A 86 -2.51 -8.75 -4.94
N PHE A 87 -2.02 -8.02 -3.95
CA PHE A 87 -1.00 -6.97 -4.13
C PHE A 87 0.18 -7.26 -3.22
N MET A 88 1.37 -7.51 -3.80
CA MET A 88 2.60 -7.80 -3.06
C MET A 88 2.46 -8.91 -1.99
N GLY A 89 1.61 -9.91 -2.26
CA GLY A 89 1.32 -11.02 -1.35
C GLY A 89 0.21 -10.76 -0.33
N LEU A 90 -0.42 -9.58 -0.35
CA LEU A 90 -1.58 -9.26 0.48
C LEU A 90 -2.89 -9.41 -0.30
N PRO A 91 -3.90 -10.09 0.24
CA PRO A 91 -5.26 -10.08 -0.28
C PRO A 91 -5.87 -8.68 -0.22
N VAL A 92 -6.29 -8.17 -1.38
CA VAL A 92 -6.83 -6.82 -1.53
C VAL A 92 -7.97 -6.76 -2.53
N ARG A 93 -8.77 -5.69 -2.45
CA ARG A 93 -9.67 -5.23 -3.51
C ARG A 93 -9.36 -3.79 -3.85
N ILE A 94 -9.57 -3.43 -5.12
CA ILE A 94 -9.45 -2.04 -5.58
C ILE A 94 -10.62 -1.25 -5.01
N SER A 95 -10.33 -0.21 -4.24
CA SER A 95 -11.32 0.64 -3.59
C SER A 95 -11.45 2.02 -4.25
N GLY A 96 -10.45 2.44 -5.02
CA GLY A 96 -10.48 3.69 -5.79
C GLY A 96 -9.30 3.84 -6.73
N THR A 97 -9.47 4.63 -7.77
CA THR A 97 -8.44 4.95 -8.76
C THR A 97 -8.59 6.40 -9.21
N ASP A 98 -7.47 7.09 -9.43
CA ASP A 98 -7.40 8.36 -10.15
C ASP A 98 -6.22 8.26 -11.13
N PHE A 99 -6.51 8.12 -12.42
CA PHE A 99 -5.51 7.94 -13.46
C PHE A 99 -5.38 9.15 -14.38
N ASP A 100 -6.14 10.21 -14.12
CA ASP A 100 -6.23 11.39 -14.99
C ASP A 100 -5.07 12.36 -14.75
N SER A 101 -4.30 12.13 -13.68
CA SER A 101 -3.10 12.91 -13.37
C SER A 101 -1.80 12.22 -13.83
N LEU A 102 -0.76 13.04 -14.01
CA LEU A 102 0.59 12.58 -14.35
C LEU A 102 1.18 11.65 -13.26
N TYR A 103 0.73 11.81 -12.02
CA TYR A 103 1.02 10.91 -10.90
C TYR A 103 -0.26 10.23 -10.43
N GLN A 104 -0.59 9.16 -11.14
CA GLN A 104 -1.72 8.28 -10.93
C GLN A 104 -1.78 7.78 -9.48
N LEU A 105 -2.99 7.51 -9.00
CA LEU A 105 -3.29 6.96 -7.69
C LEU A 105 -4.14 5.69 -7.85
N ILE A 106 -3.80 4.65 -7.08
CA ILE A 106 -4.66 3.49 -6.86
C ILE A 106 -4.75 3.23 -5.36
N ILE A 107 -5.96 2.94 -4.89
CA ILE A 107 -6.25 2.63 -3.49
C ILE A 107 -6.77 1.20 -3.43
N PHE A 108 -6.18 0.44 -2.51
CA PHE A 108 -6.56 -0.91 -2.18
C PHE A 108 -7.15 -0.95 -0.77
N ALA A 109 -8.26 -1.66 -0.61
CA ALA A 109 -8.74 -2.12 0.69
C ALA A 109 -8.22 -3.55 0.92
N THR A 110 -7.63 -3.80 2.08
CA THR A 110 -7.16 -5.15 2.44
C THR A 110 -8.33 -6.02 2.89
N LEU A 111 -8.21 -7.33 2.70
CA LEU A 111 -9.22 -8.33 3.09
C LEU A 111 -8.83 -9.10 4.36
N ILE A 112 -7.98 -8.51 5.21
CA ILE A 112 -7.44 -9.12 6.43
C ILE A 112 -8.06 -8.50 7.68
#